data_AF-A0A4R8UYZ6-F1
#
_entry.id   AF-A0A4R8UYZ6-F1
#
_cell.length_a   1.000
_cell.length_b   1.000
_cell.length_c   1.000
_cell.angle_alpha   90.00
_cell.angle_beta   90.00
_cell.angle_gamma   90.00
#
_symmetry.space_group_name_H-M   'P 1'
#
loop_
_entity.id
_entity.type
_entity.pdbx_description
1 polymer ?
#
loop_
_entity_poly.entity_id
_entity_poly.type
_entity_poly.pdbx_seq_one_letter_code
_entity_poly.pdbx_strand_id
1 'polypeptide(L)'
;MNTTNSASTVFSGPAPDVVVIKDVSKRFVLRKDNSLKERLVTFGRRGRRHREEFWALRNVSTTIQAGHTVALIGHNGSGKSTLLKVIGGILDSTSGDVFRRGRIAALLELGAGFHPDLSGRENVFLNASIMGLSRAETEAQFDDILAFSGIGSFIDAQVKFYSSGMYVRLAFAVAVHTNPDLLLVDEVLAVGDEAFQKKCLDKIRSFQEEGRTIVLVTHSLGQVTELCDRAILLNKGEVVFDGEPREAVAQFREILEDRRVAENVVAAVPTAREAKIISAFVTIQNGATSSSVGQGDDLIITAKIEHLVPSEAPWVYAIQIENSLGQPVYGTTSRRLGYSLKPGIGPREVALTLKDTHFGTGKYFVNVSILDFAGRHVEDLPQACSFNVASNPLATGVTYSEPTFADLGPSKY
;
A
#
# COMPACT_ATOMS: atom_id res chain seq x y z
N MET A 1 53.78 -15.90 23.69
CA MET A 1 53.00 -16.66 22.69
C MET A 1 51.82 -15.78 22.29
N ASN A 2 51.92 -15.13 21.14
CA ASN A 2 50.87 -14.28 20.56
C ASN A 2 49.88 -15.17 19.82
N THR A 3 48.62 -15.17 20.21
CA THR A 3 47.52 -15.72 19.43
C THR A 3 46.98 -14.62 18.52
N THR A 4 47.17 -14.83 17.22
CA THR A 4 46.72 -13.98 16.12
C THR A 4 45.19 -13.98 16.02
N ASN A 5 44.65 -12.77 16.07
CA ASN A 5 43.25 -12.43 15.79
C ASN A 5 43.02 -12.57 14.27
N SER A 6 42.22 -13.55 13.84
CA SER A 6 41.82 -13.70 12.44
C SER A 6 40.72 -12.69 12.13
N ALA A 7 41.12 -11.51 11.66
CA ALA A 7 40.21 -10.51 11.12
C ALA A 7 39.42 -11.12 9.95
N SER A 8 38.10 -11.16 10.10
CA SER A 8 37.14 -11.44 9.03
C SER A 8 37.33 -10.42 7.91
N THR A 9 37.80 -10.90 6.76
CA THR A 9 37.82 -10.12 5.52
C THR A 9 36.39 -9.82 5.11
N VAL A 10 35.93 -8.60 5.38
CA VAL A 10 34.69 -8.05 4.82
C VAL A 10 34.91 -7.90 3.31
N PHE A 11 34.21 -8.70 2.51
CA PHE A 11 34.23 -8.58 1.05
C PHE A 11 33.62 -7.23 0.65
N SER A 12 34.46 -6.30 0.17
CA SER A 12 34.07 -4.96 -0.31
C SER A 12 33.62 -4.95 -1.78
N GLY A 13 32.84 -5.95 -2.18
CA GLY A 13 32.23 -6.02 -3.52
C GLY A 13 30.76 -5.58 -3.49
N PRO A 14 30.16 -5.18 -4.63
CA PRO A 14 28.72 -4.97 -4.69
C PRO A 14 27.98 -6.26 -4.29
N ALA A 15 26.88 -6.11 -3.54
CA ALA A 15 26.07 -7.24 -3.11
C ALA A 15 25.61 -8.07 -4.34
N PRO A 16 25.66 -9.42 -4.28
CA PRO A 16 25.34 -10.26 -5.42
C PRO A 16 23.86 -10.18 -5.77
N ASP A 17 23.54 -10.30 -7.07
CA ASP A 17 22.16 -10.39 -7.54
C ASP A 17 21.53 -11.73 -7.13
N VAL A 18 20.37 -11.67 -6.46
CA VAL A 18 19.60 -12.86 -6.06
C VAL A 18 18.39 -13.10 -6.95
N VAL A 19 17.86 -12.05 -7.58
CA VAL A 19 16.83 -12.15 -8.62
C VAL A 19 17.20 -11.23 -9.77
N VAL A 20 17.23 -11.78 -10.99
CA VAL A 20 17.43 -11.02 -12.22
C VAL A 20 16.25 -11.26 -13.15
N ILE A 21 15.53 -10.21 -13.50
CA ILE A 21 14.36 -10.23 -14.38
C ILE A 21 14.74 -9.54 -15.68
N LYS A 22 14.62 -10.24 -16.82
CA LYS A 22 14.99 -9.73 -18.15
C LYS A 22 13.81 -9.78 -19.12
N ASP A 23 13.30 -8.60 -19.47
CA ASP A 23 12.25 -8.35 -20.47
C ASP A 23 11.00 -9.21 -20.29
N VAL A 24 10.64 -9.46 -19.03
CA VAL A 24 9.58 -10.38 -18.67
C VAL A 24 8.23 -9.81 -19.05
N SER A 25 7.47 -10.58 -19.82
CA SER A 25 6.08 -10.29 -20.11
C SER A 25 5.21 -11.46 -19.72
N LYS A 26 4.00 -11.17 -19.22
CA LYS A 26 3.03 -12.20 -18.84
C LYS A 26 1.68 -11.87 -19.43
N ARG A 27 1.20 -12.77 -20.29
CA ARG A 27 -0.11 -12.72 -20.92
C ARG A 27 -1.02 -13.79 -20.34
N PHE A 28 -2.24 -13.41 -20.02
CA PHE A 28 -3.36 -14.28 -19.70
C PHE A 28 -4.38 -14.25 -20.83
N VAL A 29 -5.00 -15.40 -21.09
CA VAL A 29 -6.11 -15.50 -22.05
C VAL A 29 -7.38 -15.67 -21.24
N LEU A 30 -8.19 -14.61 -21.16
CA LEU A 30 -9.51 -14.70 -20.55
C LEU A 30 -10.44 -15.40 -21.54
N ARG A 31 -10.98 -16.54 -21.11
CA ARG A 31 -12.11 -17.19 -21.75
C ARG A 31 -13.33 -16.79 -20.95
N LYS A 32 -14.21 -15.98 -21.55
CA LYS A 32 -15.57 -15.82 -21.02
C LYS A 32 -16.23 -17.19 -21.20
N ASP A 33 -16.55 -17.86 -20.11
CA ASP A 33 -17.16 -19.19 -20.17
C ASP A 33 -18.55 -19.09 -20.79
N ASN A 34 -18.62 -19.51 -22.05
CA ASN A 34 -19.84 -19.95 -22.68
C ASN A 34 -20.28 -21.24 -21.96
N SER A 35 -21.46 -21.21 -21.35
CA SER A 35 -22.11 -22.36 -20.71
C SER A 35 -21.94 -23.64 -21.54
N LEU A 36 -21.84 -24.81 -20.89
CA LEU A 36 -21.76 -26.13 -21.57
C LEU A 36 -22.87 -26.30 -22.64
N LYS A 37 -24.05 -25.68 -22.44
CA LYS A 37 -25.13 -25.63 -23.43
C LYS A 37 -24.74 -24.92 -24.73
N GLU A 38 -23.99 -23.84 -24.64
CA GLU A 38 -23.56 -23.02 -25.78
C GLU A 38 -22.41 -23.69 -26.56
N ARG A 39 -21.58 -24.50 -25.91
CA ARG A 39 -20.57 -25.35 -26.59
C ARG A 39 -21.21 -26.44 -27.46
N LEU A 40 -22.40 -26.92 -27.07
CA LEU A 40 -23.16 -27.95 -27.79
C LEU A 40 -23.96 -27.38 -28.97
N VAL A 41 -24.60 -26.22 -28.78
CA VAL A 41 -25.43 -25.56 -29.81
C VAL A 41 -24.59 -24.99 -30.96
N THR A 42 -23.30 -24.70 -30.75
CA THR A 42 -22.50 -23.95 -31.73
C THR A 42 -21.46 -24.75 -32.54
N PHE A 43 -21.63 -26.09 -32.65
CA PHE A 43 -20.90 -27.00 -33.57
C PHE A 43 -19.48 -26.54 -33.95
N GLY A 44 -18.63 -26.28 -32.94
CA GLY A 44 -17.21 -25.99 -33.11
C GLY A 44 -16.79 -24.74 -33.91
N ARG A 45 -17.72 -23.96 -34.51
CA ARG A 45 -17.35 -22.89 -35.46
C ARG A 45 -17.39 -21.46 -34.91
N ARG A 46 -17.98 -21.22 -33.74
CA ARG A 46 -18.09 -19.85 -33.16
C ARG A 46 -17.37 -19.63 -31.82
N GLY A 47 -16.84 -20.69 -31.18
CA GLY A 47 -16.12 -20.62 -29.89
C GLY A 47 -14.74 -19.92 -29.94
N ARG A 48 -14.35 -19.36 -31.09
CA ARG A 48 -13.14 -18.54 -31.28
C ARG A 48 -13.35 -17.05 -31.01
N ARG A 49 -14.60 -16.58 -30.85
CA ARG A 49 -14.94 -15.14 -30.89
C ARG A 49 -14.84 -14.38 -29.57
N HIS A 50 -14.55 -15.02 -28.45
CA HIS A 50 -14.39 -14.36 -27.15
C HIS A 50 -13.16 -14.86 -26.38
N ARG A 51 -11.98 -14.65 -26.96
CA ARG A 51 -10.71 -14.70 -26.22
C ARG A 51 -10.23 -13.26 -26.08
N GLU A 52 -10.30 -12.72 -24.88
CA GLU A 52 -9.67 -11.44 -24.58
C GLU A 52 -8.28 -11.72 -23.99
N GLU A 53 -7.27 -11.12 -24.59
CA GLU A 53 -5.89 -11.23 -24.12
C GLU A 53 -5.60 -10.09 -23.16
N PHE A 54 -5.13 -10.43 -21.96
CA PHE A 54 -4.76 -9.49 -20.92
C PHE A 54 -3.28 -9.62 -20.63
N TRP A 55 -2.53 -8.53 -20.78
CA TRP A 55 -1.12 -8.49 -20.43
C TRP A 55 -0.98 -7.94 -19.02
N ALA A 56 -0.64 -8.81 -18.08
CA ALA A 56 -0.42 -8.46 -16.68
C ALA A 56 0.97 -7.86 -16.44
N LEU A 57 1.96 -8.27 -17.24
CA LEU A 57 3.32 -7.72 -17.24
C LEU A 57 3.78 -7.52 -18.68
N ARG A 58 4.53 -6.46 -18.93
CA ARG A 58 5.08 -6.09 -20.25
C ARG A 58 6.52 -5.63 -20.07
N ASN A 59 7.45 -6.34 -20.71
CA ASN A 59 8.87 -5.99 -20.81
C ASN A 59 9.51 -5.54 -19.48
N VAL A 60 9.19 -6.23 -18.38
CA VAL A 60 9.71 -5.90 -17.05
C VAL A 60 11.15 -6.35 -16.93
N SER A 61 12.05 -5.41 -16.65
CA SER A 61 13.47 -5.63 -16.39
C SER A 61 13.88 -4.96 -15.10
N THR A 62 14.33 -5.74 -14.12
CA THR A 62 14.83 -5.24 -12.82
C THR A 62 15.69 -6.30 -12.15
N THR A 63 16.41 -5.93 -11.10
CA THR A 63 17.34 -6.80 -10.38
C THR A 63 17.28 -6.50 -8.88
N ILE A 64 17.24 -7.58 -8.08
CA ILE A 64 17.21 -7.52 -6.62
C ILE A 64 18.54 -8.08 -6.11
N GLN A 65 19.23 -7.28 -5.31
CA GLN A 65 20.52 -7.62 -4.71
C GLN A 65 20.33 -8.23 -3.32
N ALA A 66 21.27 -9.08 -2.92
CA ALA A 66 21.27 -9.70 -1.60
C ALA A 66 21.25 -8.63 -0.47
N GLY A 67 20.53 -8.93 0.60
CA GLY A 67 20.50 -8.12 1.81
C GLY A 67 19.73 -6.81 1.71
N HIS A 68 19.08 -6.54 0.58
CA HIS A 68 18.21 -5.38 0.40
C HIS A 68 16.75 -5.75 0.63
N THR A 69 16.01 -4.82 1.21
CA THR A 69 14.56 -4.84 1.27
C THR A 69 13.99 -3.99 0.16
N VAL A 70 13.30 -4.62 -0.79
CA VAL A 70 12.75 -3.95 -1.97
C VAL A 70 11.22 -3.90 -1.88
N ALA A 71 10.65 -2.71 -1.91
CA ALA A 71 9.21 -2.55 -2.03
C ALA A 71 8.75 -2.75 -3.48
N LEU A 72 7.63 -3.43 -3.68
CA LEU A 72 6.91 -3.44 -4.95
C LEU A 72 5.57 -2.73 -4.78
N ILE A 73 5.47 -1.52 -5.33
CA ILE A 73 4.31 -0.63 -5.18
C ILE A 73 3.59 -0.40 -6.51
N GLY A 74 2.36 0.10 -6.44
CA GLY A 74 1.53 0.36 -7.60
C GLY A 74 0.05 0.11 -7.33
N HIS A 75 -0.82 0.59 -8.22
CA HIS A 75 -2.27 0.48 -8.07
C HIS A 75 -2.77 -0.98 -8.15
N ASN A 76 -4.05 -1.20 -7.83
CA ASN A 76 -4.68 -2.52 -7.99
C ASN A 76 -4.76 -2.92 -9.47
N GLY A 77 -4.25 -4.11 -9.80
CA GLY A 77 -4.12 -4.55 -11.18
C GLY A 77 -2.91 -3.99 -11.94
N SER A 78 -1.93 -3.38 -11.26
CA SER A 78 -0.69 -2.93 -11.90
C SER A 78 0.29 -4.06 -12.26
N GLY A 79 0.04 -5.28 -11.79
CA GLY A 79 0.88 -6.45 -12.05
C GLY A 79 1.68 -6.97 -10.84
N LYS A 80 1.62 -6.32 -9.66
CA LYS A 80 2.40 -6.67 -8.45
C LYS A 80 2.38 -8.17 -8.11
N SER A 81 1.20 -8.73 -7.84
CA SER A 81 1.07 -10.15 -7.48
C SER A 81 1.46 -11.08 -8.64
N THR A 82 1.34 -10.63 -9.89
CA THR A 82 1.82 -11.42 -11.04
C THR A 82 3.35 -11.43 -11.06
N LEU A 83 3.99 -10.28 -10.86
CA LEU A 83 5.45 -10.18 -10.80
C LEU A 83 6.00 -10.99 -9.63
N LEU A 84 5.39 -10.89 -8.44
CA LEU A 84 5.83 -11.69 -7.29
C LEU A 84 5.68 -13.20 -7.53
N LYS A 85 4.55 -13.65 -8.12
CA LYS A 85 4.36 -15.06 -8.48
C LYS A 85 5.36 -15.53 -9.52
N VAL A 86 5.75 -14.65 -10.45
CA VAL A 86 6.82 -14.93 -11.40
C VAL A 86 8.16 -15.01 -10.68
N ILE A 87 8.51 -14.07 -9.79
CA ILE A 87 9.75 -14.14 -9.01
C ILE A 87 9.82 -15.44 -8.19
N GLY A 88 8.74 -15.78 -7.48
CA GLY A 88 8.61 -16.98 -6.66
C GLY A 88 8.49 -18.30 -7.43
N GLY A 89 8.47 -18.28 -8.76
CA GLY A 89 8.40 -19.49 -9.58
C GLY A 89 7.04 -20.20 -9.59
N ILE A 90 5.99 -19.56 -9.09
CA ILE A 90 4.61 -20.07 -9.12
C ILE A 90 4.01 -19.92 -10.53
N LEU A 91 4.39 -18.86 -11.24
CA LEU A 91 3.93 -18.58 -12.60
C LEU A 91 5.12 -18.41 -13.54
N ASP A 92 5.11 -19.15 -14.65
CA ASP A 92 6.06 -18.92 -15.74
C ASP A 92 5.77 -17.61 -16.48
N SER A 93 6.81 -16.95 -16.98
CA SER A 93 6.68 -15.83 -17.92
C SER A 93 6.10 -16.33 -19.26
N THR A 94 5.48 -15.43 -20.02
CA THR A 94 5.12 -15.71 -21.43
C THR A 94 6.32 -15.49 -22.35
N SER A 95 7.15 -14.51 -22.03
CA SER A 95 8.43 -14.23 -22.67
C SER A 95 9.38 -13.58 -21.67
N GLY A 96 10.67 -13.59 -21.97
CA GLY A 96 11.72 -13.10 -21.07
C GLY A 96 12.07 -14.11 -19.97
N ASP A 97 13.14 -13.84 -19.25
CA ASP A 97 13.79 -14.80 -18.35
C ASP A 97 13.84 -14.28 -16.92
N VAL A 98 13.72 -15.21 -15.96
CA VAL A 98 13.89 -14.94 -14.53
C VAL A 98 14.89 -15.90 -13.91
N PHE A 99 15.99 -15.35 -13.44
CA PHE A 99 17.03 -16.08 -12.72
C PHE A 99 16.87 -15.81 -11.23
N ARG A 100 16.94 -16.87 -10.42
CA ARG A 100 16.86 -16.79 -8.96
C ARG A 100 18.00 -17.57 -8.33
N ARG A 101 18.49 -17.11 -7.18
CA ARG A 101 19.53 -17.78 -6.39
C ARG A 101 19.07 -17.91 -4.95
N GLY A 102 19.29 -19.09 -4.36
CA GLY A 102 18.98 -19.38 -2.96
C GLY A 102 17.58 -19.95 -2.72
N ARG A 103 17.25 -20.18 -1.45
CA ARG A 103 15.95 -20.66 -0.97
C ARG A 103 14.97 -19.47 -0.89
N ILE A 104 13.84 -19.60 -1.58
CA ILE A 104 12.79 -18.58 -1.60
C ILE A 104 11.65 -19.03 -0.68
N ALA A 105 11.25 -18.18 0.25
CA ALA A 105 9.99 -18.32 0.97
C ALA A 105 8.99 -17.29 0.43
N ALA A 106 7.89 -17.75 -0.17
CA ALA A 106 6.87 -16.87 -0.74
C ALA A 106 5.59 -16.91 0.09
N LEU A 107 5.28 -15.82 0.80
CA LEU A 107 4.04 -15.63 1.57
C LEU A 107 2.87 -15.15 0.69
N LEU A 108 2.81 -15.62 -0.56
CA LEU A 108 1.86 -15.17 -1.57
C LEU A 108 0.50 -15.83 -1.46
N GLU A 109 0.53 -17.09 -1.04
CA GLU A 109 -0.63 -17.93 -0.85
C GLU A 109 -0.40 -18.64 0.48
N LEU A 110 -0.58 -17.90 1.58
CA LEU A 110 -0.37 -18.45 2.91
C LEU A 110 -1.14 -19.76 3.08
N GLY A 111 -0.43 -20.79 3.52
CA GLY A 111 -0.96 -22.13 3.69
C GLY A 111 -1.23 -22.86 2.38
N ALA A 112 -0.78 -22.36 1.23
CA ALA A 112 -0.68 -23.18 0.03
C ALA A 112 0.19 -24.41 0.35
N GLY A 113 -0.39 -25.59 0.14
CA GLY A 113 0.21 -26.86 0.53
C GLY A 113 -0.22 -27.39 1.90
N PHE A 114 -1.04 -26.66 2.67
CA PHE A 114 -1.72 -27.28 3.80
C PHE A 114 -2.82 -28.23 3.32
N HIS A 115 -2.91 -29.39 3.97
CA HIS A 115 -3.94 -30.38 3.75
C HIS A 115 -4.99 -30.27 4.88
N PRO A 116 -6.28 -30.09 4.55
CA PRO A 116 -7.33 -29.80 5.53
C PRO A 116 -7.56 -30.93 6.54
N ASP A 117 -7.34 -32.18 6.13
CA ASP A 117 -7.52 -33.36 6.98
C ASP A 117 -6.29 -33.71 7.83
N LEU A 118 -5.15 -33.06 7.60
CA LEU A 118 -3.95 -33.24 8.43
C LEU A 118 -3.99 -32.30 9.64
N SER A 119 -3.36 -32.71 10.73
CA SER A 119 -3.13 -31.87 11.90
C SER A 119 -2.24 -30.67 11.56
N GLY A 120 -2.26 -29.63 12.41
CA GLY A 120 -1.31 -28.52 12.29
C GLY A 120 0.15 -29.00 12.30
N ARG A 121 0.48 -29.96 13.17
CA ARG A 121 1.80 -30.58 13.23
C ARG A 121 2.21 -31.19 11.90
N GLU A 122 1.37 -32.06 11.34
CA GLU A 122 1.66 -32.70 10.04
C GLU A 122 1.77 -31.67 8.92
N ASN A 123 0.96 -30.61 8.97
CA ASN A 123 1.04 -29.50 8.02
C ASN A 123 2.33 -28.68 8.14
N VAL A 124 2.89 -28.51 9.33
CA VAL A 124 4.23 -27.90 9.52
C VAL A 124 5.27 -28.70 8.76
N PHE A 125 5.30 -30.03 8.94
CA PHE A 125 6.25 -30.90 8.24
C PHE A 125 6.05 -30.91 6.72
N LEU A 126 4.80 -30.99 6.27
CA LEU A 126 4.47 -30.97 4.85
C LEU A 126 4.93 -29.65 4.20
N ASN A 127 4.57 -28.51 4.79
CA ASN A 127 4.86 -27.20 4.22
C ASN A 127 6.35 -26.85 4.28
N ALA A 128 7.05 -27.18 5.39
CA ALA A 128 8.50 -27.03 5.48
C ALA A 128 9.23 -27.85 4.42
N SER A 129 8.75 -29.07 4.11
CA SER A 129 9.31 -29.91 3.06
C SER A 129 9.14 -29.32 1.66
N ILE A 130 7.99 -28.69 1.38
CA ILE A 130 7.73 -27.97 0.12
C ILE A 130 8.69 -26.77 -0.01
N MET A 131 9.03 -26.13 1.10
CA MET A 131 9.99 -25.02 1.17
C MET A 131 11.45 -25.48 1.21
N GLY A 132 11.71 -26.79 1.09
CA GLY A 132 13.06 -27.35 0.95
C GLY A 132 13.79 -27.62 2.27
N LEU A 133 13.07 -27.77 3.38
CA LEU A 133 13.65 -28.27 4.63
C LEU A 133 13.60 -29.79 4.67
N SER A 134 14.68 -30.38 5.18
CA SER A 134 14.68 -31.76 5.63
C SER A 134 13.82 -31.91 6.89
N ARG A 135 13.42 -33.15 7.18
CA ARG A 135 12.69 -33.48 8.41
C ARG A 135 13.47 -33.09 9.67
N ALA A 136 14.80 -33.32 9.69
CA ALA A 136 15.64 -33.00 10.83
C ALA A 136 15.74 -31.49 11.07
N GLU A 137 15.88 -30.69 10.01
CA GLU A 137 15.84 -29.22 10.10
C GLU A 137 14.46 -28.75 10.61
N THR A 138 13.38 -29.39 10.17
CA THR A 138 12.03 -29.05 10.62
C THR A 138 11.82 -29.40 12.09
N GLU A 139 12.28 -30.56 12.55
CA GLU A 139 12.24 -30.96 13.97
C GLU A 139 13.01 -29.96 14.85
N ALA A 140 14.17 -29.49 14.38
CA ALA A 140 14.97 -28.50 15.11
C ALA A 140 14.28 -27.13 15.24
N GLN A 141 13.41 -26.76 14.29
CA GLN A 141 12.69 -25.47 14.28
C GLN A 141 11.26 -25.57 14.81
N PHE A 142 10.77 -26.78 15.12
CA PHE A 142 9.35 -27.01 15.38
C PHE A 142 8.83 -26.21 16.59
N ASP A 143 9.59 -26.19 17.68
CA ASP A 143 9.18 -25.50 18.91
C ASP A 143 9.14 -23.97 18.71
N ASP A 144 10.06 -23.41 17.93
CA ASP A 144 10.06 -21.98 17.58
C ASP A 144 8.87 -21.63 16.67
N ILE A 145 8.54 -22.48 15.69
CA ILE A 145 7.33 -22.35 14.86
C ILE A 145 6.08 -22.37 15.74
N LEU A 146 6.00 -23.31 16.67
CA LEU A 146 4.86 -23.47 17.57
C LEU A 146 4.69 -22.26 18.49
N ALA A 147 5.78 -21.78 19.09
CA ALA A 147 5.79 -20.61 19.96
C ALA A 147 5.44 -19.33 19.20
N PHE A 148 5.97 -19.15 17.98
CA PHE A 148 5.69 -17.98 17.15
C PHE A 148 4.23 -17.93 16.72
N SER A 149 3.68 -19.05 16.24
CA SER A 149 2.28 -19.15 15.78
C SER A 149 1.26 -18.90 16.89
N GLY A 150 1.58 -19.23 18.14
CA GLY A 150 0.70 -19.05 19.29
C GLY A 150 -0.52 -19.98 19.29
N ILE A 151 -0.49 -21.08 18.52
CA ILE A 151 -1.62 -22.03 18.42
C ILE A 151 -1.40 -23.34 19.19
N GLY A 152 -0.49 -23.34 20.18
CA GLY A 152 0.01 -24.53 20.89
C GLY A 152 -1.04 -25.59 21.22
N SER A 153 -2.15 -25.19 21.85
CA SER A 153 -3.23 -26.11 22.26
C SER A 153 -4.00 -26.77 21.11
N PHE A 154 -3.85 -26.27 19.88
CA PHE A 154 -4.58 -26.71 18.70
C PHE A 154 -3.68 -27.40 17.66
N ILE A 155 -2.38 -27.54 17.92
CA ILE A 155 -1.41 -28.01 16.91
C ILE A 155 -1.71 -29.44 16.41
N ASP A 156 -2.27 -30.29 17.26
CA ASP A 156 -2.62 -31.67 16.90
C ASP A 156 -4.07 -31.80 16.36
N ALA A 157 -4.83 -30.70 16.30
CA ALA A 157 -6.14 -30.68 15.67
C ALA A 157 -6.02 -30.50 14.14
N GLN A 158 -6.97 -31.08 13.39
CA GLN A 158 -7.01 -30.98 11.93
C GLN A 158 -7.22 -29.52 11.49
N VAL A 159 -6.47 -29.09 10.47
CA VAL A 159 -6.42 -27.69 10.03
C VAL A 159 -7.78 -27.18 9.53
N LYS A 160 -8.66 -28.05 9.02
CA LYS A 160 -10.04 -27.65 8.65
C LYS A 160 -10.88 -27.08 9.80
N PHE A 161 -10.49 -27.34 11.05
CA PHE A 161 -11.15 -26.78 12.24
C PHE A 161 -10.49 -25.49 12.74
N TYR A 162 -9.44 -25.00 12.07
CA TYR A 162 -8.76 -23.78 12.47
C TYR A 162 -9.61 -22.56 12.09
N SER A 163 -9.56 -21.53 12.93
CA SER A 163 -9.97 -20.20 12.47
C SER A 163 -9.02 -19.71 11.36
N SER A 164 -9.48 -18.77 10.54
CA SER A 164 -8.64 -18.12 9.52
C SER A 164 -7.37 -17.51 10.12
N GLY A 165 -7.46 -16.95 11.34
CA GLY A 165 -6.32 -16.41 12.08
C GLY A 165 -5.29 -17.49 12.46
N MET A 166 -5.74 -18.62 13.02
CA MET A 166 -4.85 -19.73 13.37
C MET A 166 -4.13 -20.29 12.13
N TYR A 167 -4.87 -20.44 11.04
CA TYR A 167 -4.34 -20.92 9.77
C TYR A 167 -3.20 -20.02 9.26
N VAL A 168 -3.46 -18.71 9.18
CA VAL A 168 -2.50 -17.71 8.73
C VAL A 168 -1.28 -17.63 9.65
N ARG A 169 -1.48 -17.67 10.97
CA ARG A 169 -0.39 -17.65 11.94
C ARG A 169 0.55 -18.81 11.79
N LEU A 170 0.01 -20.03 11.64
CA LEU A 170 0.84 -21.22 11.45
C LEU A 170 1.58 -21.17 10.10
N ALA A 171 0.89 -20.80 9.03
CA ALA A 171 1.51 -20.68 7.71
C ALA A 171 2.67 -19.67 7.70
N PHE A 172 2.47 -18.49 8.32
CA PHE A 172 3.52 -17.48 8.45
C PHE A 172 4.67 -18.00 9.32
N ALA A 173 4.36 -18.62 10.47
CA ALA A 173 5.36 -19.16 11.38
C ALA A 173 6.26 -20.17 10.69
N VAL A 174 5.70 -21.13 9.94
CA VAL A 174 6.49 -22.10 9.17
C VAL A 174 7.43 -21.38 8.21
N ALA A 175 6.89 -20.48 7.39
CA ALA A 175 7.64 -19.80 6.35
C ALA A 175 8.84 -19.00 6.88
N VAL A 176 8.67 -18.24 7.97
CA VAL A 176 9.78 -17.45 8.55
C VAL A 176 10.79 -18.29 9.34
N HIS A 177 10.52 -19.56 9.64
CA HIS A 177 11.51 -20.46 10.27
C HIS A 177 12.19 -21.38 9.24
N THR A 178 11.89 -21.24 7.95
CA THR A 178 12.56 -22.00 6.88
C THR A 178 13.97 -21.52 6.53
N ASN A 179 14.45 -20.48 7.22
CA ASN A 179 15.71 -19.82 6.95
C ASN A 179 15.89 -19.38 5.46
N PRO A 180 14.97 -18.58 4.88
CA PRO A 180 15.04 -18.21 3.46
C PRO A 180 16.14 -17.18 3.17
N ASP A 181 16.74 -17.27 1.98
CA ASP A 181 17.65 -16.26 1.41
C ASP A 181 16.86 -15.06 0.84
N LEU A 182 15.67 -15.36 0.30
CA LEU A 182 14.72 -14.39 -0.25
C LEU A 182 13.32 -14.63 0.33
N LEU A 183 12.80 -13.63 1.04
CA LEU A 183 11.43 -13.62 1.53
C LEU A 183 10.55 -12.73 0.64
N LEU A 184 9.51 -13.30 0.02
CA LEU A 184 8.48 -12.56 -0.70
C LEU A 184 7.26 -12.40 0.20
N VAL A 185 6.82 -11.17 0.42
CA VAL A 185 5.71 -10.84 1.32
C VAL A 185 4.65 -10.08 0.53
N ASP A 186 3.42 -10.61 0.44
CA ASP A 186 2.32 -9.98 -0.31
C ASP A 186 1.14 -9.64 0.58
N GLU A 187 1.02 -8.38 1.03
CA GLU A 187 -0.14 -7.81 1.74
C GLU A 187 -0.62 -8.56 2.99
N VAL A 188 0.07 -9.64 3.35
CA VAL A 188 -0.27 -10.62 4.39
C VAL A 188 0.10 -10.12 5.78
N LEU A 189 0.97 -9.11 5.88
CA LEU A 189 1.32 -8.49 7.15
C LEU A 189 0.13 -7.82 7.84
N ALA A 190 -0.95 -7.54 7.11
CA ALA A 190 -2.18 -6.99 7.66
C ALA A 190 -3.14 -8.06 8.21
N VAL A 191 -2.82 -9.36 8.10
CA VAL A 191 -3.69 -10.44 8.55
C VAL A 191 -3.25 -10.96 9.91
N GLY A 192 -4.17 -10.97 10.89
CA GLY A 192 -3.90 -11.36 12.27
C GLY A 192 -4.45 -10.34 13.27
N ASP A 193 -4.15 -10.54 14.56
CA ASP A 193 -4.36 -9.49 15.55
C ASP A 193 -3.12 -8.58 15.62
N GLU A 194 -3.26 -7.41 16.24
CA GLU A 194 -2.20 -6.42 16.37
C GLU A 194 -0.93 -7.00 17.01
N ALA A 195 -1.09 -7.88 18.01
CA ALA A 195 0.03 -8.55 18.67
C ALA A 195 0.82 -9.45 17.71
N PHE A 196 0.14 -10.21 16.84
CA PHE A 196 0.80 -11.04 15.83
C PHE A 196 1.41 -10.21 14.71
N GLN A 197 0.74 -9.14 14.26
CA GLN A 197 1.30 -8.22 13.27
C GLN A 197 2.62 -7.61 13.75
N LYS A 198 2.68 -7.20 15.03
CA LYS A 198 3.92 -6.71 15.64
C LYS A 198 5.02 -7.78 15.62
N LYS A 199 4.72 -9.03 16.00
CA LYS A 199 5.68 -10.15 15.89
C LYS A 199 6.19 -10.35 14.46
N CYS A 200 5.32 -10.23 13.45
CA CYS A 200 5.72 -10.34 12.04
C CYS A 200 6.67 -9.22 11.62
N LEU A 201 6.40 -7.98 12.03
CA LEU A 201 7.25 -6.83 11.75
C LEU A 201 8.61 -6.96 12.46
N ASP A 202 8.61 -7.36 13.73
CA ASP A 202 9.84 -7.60 14.49
C ASP A 202 10.70 -8.69 13.83
N LYS A 203 10.06 -9.76 13.30
CA LYS A 203 10.76 -10.81 12.55
C LYS A 203 11.32 -10.35 11.22
N ILE A 204 10.60 -9.47 10.51
CA ILE A 204 11.11 -8.84 9.28
C ILE A 204 12.33 -7.98 9.60
N ARG A 205 12.29 -7.17 10.67
CA ARG A 205 13.44 -6.36 11.09
C ARG A 205 14.64 -7.24 11.45
N SER A 206 14.44 -8.35 12.17
CA SER A 206 15.53 -9.29 12.46
C SER A 206 16.16 -9.84 11.17
N PHE A 207 15.34 -10.16 10.16
CA PHE A 207 15.85 -10.61 8.87
C PHE A 207 16.65 -9.56 8.12
N GLN A 208 16.28 -8.29 8.24
CA GLN A 208 17.05 -7.17 7.68
C GLN A 208 18.41 -7.06 8.37
N GLU A 209 18.43 -7.13 9.71
CA GLU A 209 19.67 -7.10 10.51
C GLU A 209 20.58 -8.31 10.20
N GLU A 210 20.00 -9.47 9.92
CA GLU A 210 20.71 -10.68 9.48
C GLU A 210 21.20 -10.61 8.02
N GLY A 211 20.88 -9.54 7.28
CA GLY A 211 21.29 -9.34 5.88
C GLY A 211 20.52 -10.21 4.87
N ARG A 212 19.29 -10.59 5.19
CA ARG A 212 18.42 -11.35 4.28
C ARG A 212 17.75 -10.45 3.26
N THR A 213 17.39 -11.02 2.11
CA THR A 213 16.71 -10.27 1.05
C THR A 213 15.21 -10.36 1.23
N ILE A 214 14.51 -9.23 1.12
CA ILE A 214 13.06 -9.17 1.29
C ILE A 214 12.45 -8.42 0.12
N VAL A 215 11.38 -8.96 -0.47
CA VAL A 215 10.52 -8.23 -1.41
C VAL A 215 9.17 -8.05 -0.76
N LEU A 216 8.78 -6.80 -0.54
CA LEU A 216 7.58 -6.43 0.19
C LEU A 216 6.56 -5.77 -0.74
N VAL A 217 5.36 -6.35 -0.85
CA VAL A 217 4.17 -5.67 -1.38
C VAL A 217 3.33 -5.19 -0.20
N THR A 218 3.11 -3.89 -0.13
CA THR A 218 2.27 -3.26 0.90
C THR A 218 1.53 -2.06 0.31
N HIS A 219 0.32 -1.80 0.84
CA HIS A 219 -0.41 -0.56 0.58
C HIS A 219 0.00 0.57 1.52
N SER A 220 0.78 0.27 2.57
CA SER A 220 1.26 1.27 3.52
C SER A 220 2.50 1.96 2.97
N LEU A 221 2.31 3.14 2.38
CA LEU A 221 3.42 3.96 1.88
C LEU A 221 4.39 4.38 3.00
N GLY A 222 3.93 4.47 4.25
CA GLY A 222 4.79 4.71 5.41
C GLY A 222 5.76 3.54 5.65
N GLN A 223 5.27 2.30 5.58
CA GLN A 223 6.12 1.12 5.70
C GLN A 223 7.15 1.03 4.58
N VAL A 224 6.80 1.45 3.36
CA VAL A 224 7.74 1.51 2.23
C VAL A 224 8.91 2.44 2.55
N THR A 225 8.64 3.62 3.09
CA THR A 225 9.69 4.59 3.44
C THR A 225 10.48 4.23 4.70
N GLU A 226 9.90 3.45 5.61
CA GLU A 226 10.53 3.08 6.87
C GLU A 226 11.37 1.80 6.76
N LEU A 227 10.89 0.80 6.00
CA LEU A 227 11.44 -0.55 6.00
C LEU A 227 12.25 -0.88 4.75
N CYS A 228 12.09 -0.16 3.64
CA CYS A 228 12.69 -0.56 2.36
C CYS A 228 13.90 0.32 2.01
N ASP A 229 14.90 -0.30 1.40
CA ASP A 229 16.10 0.39 0.88
C ASP A 229 15.85 0.93 -0.54
N ARG A 230 14.92 0.29 -1.27
CA ARG A 230 14.60 0.56 -2.67
C ARG A 230 13.13 0.25 -2.94
N ALA A 231 12.52 0.94 -3.89
CA ALA A 231 11.14 0.71 -4.31
C ALA A 231 11.00 0.65 -5.83
N ILE A 232 10.23 -0.34 -6.28
CA ILE A 232 9.87 -0.56 -7.68
C ILE A 232 8.39 -0.20 -7.83
N LEU A 233 8.10 0.78 -8.68
CA LEU A 233 6.75 1.22 -9.00
C LEU A 233 6.27 0.57 -10.29
N LEU A 234 5.22 -0.24 -10.19
CA LEU A 234 4.52 -0.84 -11.31
C LEU A 234 3.28 -0.03 -11.69
N ASN A 235 3.09 0.20 -12.98
CA ASN A 235 1.87 0.76 -13.56
C ASN A 235 1.50 -0.01 -14.83
N LYS A 236 0.27 -0.54 -14.89
CA LYS A 236 -0.24 -1.29 -16.06
C LYS A 236 0.70 -2.39 -16.61
N GLY A 237 1.43 -3.07 -15.71
CA GLY A 237 2.32 -4.17 -16.05
C GLY A 237 3.75 -3.77 -16.40
N GLU A 238 4.10 -2.49 -16.33
CA GLU A 238 5.43 -1.95 -16.65
C GLU A 238 6.06 -1.32 -15.40
N VAL A 239 7.39 -1.39 -15.32
CA VAL A 239 8.17 -0.68 -14.29
C VAL A 239 8.32 0.77 -14.75
N VAL A 240 7.70 1.69 -14.01
CA VAL A 240 7.76 3.13 -14.32
C VAL A 240 8.79 3.86 -13.46
N PHE A 241 9.14 3.30 -12.30
CA PHE A 241 10.20 3.81 -11.45
C PHE A 241 10.86 2.68 -10.68
N ASP A 242 12.15 2.81 -10.43
CA ASP A 242 12.95 1.85 -9.70
C ASP A 242 14.12 2.59 -9.02
N GLY A 243 14.01 2.82 -7.71
CA GLY A 243 14.94 3.71 -7.02
C GLY A 243 14.59 3.94 -5.55
N GLU A 244 14.85 5.16 -5.06
CA GLU A 244 14.68 5.52 -3.66
C GLU A 244 13.19 5.48 -3.23
N PRO A 245 12.86 4.95 -2.03
CA PRO A 245 11.48 4.77 -1.59
C PRO A 245 10.62 6.04 -1.56
N ARG A 246 11.13 7.17 -1.08
CA ARG A 246 10.36 8.42 -1.00
C ARG A 246 10.05 8.97 -2.38
N GLU A 247 10.99 8.90 -3.31
CA GLU A 247 10.77 9.28 -4.72
C GLU A 247 9.71 8.37 -5.38
N ALA A 248 9.82 7.05 -5.19
CA ALA A 248 8.84 6.10 -5.72
C ALA A 248 7.42 6.38 -5.18
N VAL A 249 7.33 6.69 -3.88
CA VAL A 249 6.07 7.05 -3.22
C VAL A 249 5.51 8.37 -3.75
N ALA A 250 6.36 9.37 -4.01
CA ALA A 250 5.93 10.65 -4.60
C ALA A 250 5.36 10.43 -6.01
N GLN A 251 6.07 9.73 -6.88
CA GLN A 251 5.59 9.42 -8.24
C GLN A 251 4.33 8.56 -8.24
N PHE A 252 4.22 7.61 -7.30
CA PHE A 252 3.01 6.81 -7.19
C PHE A 252 1.78 7.68 -6.88
N ARG A 253 1.93 8.68 -6.01
CA ARG A 253 0.83 9.61 -5.69
C ARG A 253 0.42 10.47 -6.88
N GLU A 254 1.38 10.95 -7.67
CA GLU A 254 1.09 11.67 -8.90
C GLU A 254 0.24 10.82 -9.87
N ILE A 255 0.61 9.54 -10.05
CA ILE A 255 -0.17 8.59 -10.87
C ILE A 255 -1.59 8.36 -10.33
N LEU A 256 -1.75 8.31 -9.00
CA LEU A 256 -3.08 8.15 -8.39
C LEU A 256 -3.95 9.39 -8.58
N GLU A 257 -3.37 10.58 -8.44
CA GLU A 257 -4.09 11.84 -8.69
C GLU A 257 -4.50 11.98 -10.16
N ASP A 258 -3.59 11.70 -11.10
CA ASP A 258 -3.90 11.73 -12.54
C ASP A 258 -5.04 10.78 -12.90
N ARG A 259 -5.09 9.60 -12.26
CA ARG A 259 -6.19 8.65 -12.43
C ARG A 259 -7.48 9.12 -11.82
N ARG A 260 -7.45 9.69 -10.63
CA ARG A 260 -8.65 10.25 -10.00
C ARG A 260 -9.26 11.34 -10.88
N VAL A 261 -8.41 12.21 -11.44
CA VAL A 261 -8.82 13.22 -12.42
C VAL A 261 -9.41 12.57 -13.68
N ALA A 262 -8.77 11.54 -14.24
CA ALA A 262 -9.28 10.84 -15.43
C ALA A 262 -10.58 10.06 -15.19
N GLU A 263 -10.72 9.40 -14.04
CA GLU A 263 -11.93 8.65 -13.65
C GLU A 263 -13.10 9.60 -13.41
N ASN A 264 -12.86 10.78 -12.83
CA ASN A 264 -13.86 11.85 -12.74
C ASN A 264 -14.32 12.34 -14.12
N VAL A 265 -13.42 12.37 -15.12
CA VAL A 265 -13.77 12.73 -16.51
C VAL A 265 -14.60 11.64 -17.20
N VAL A 266 -14.42 10.36 -16.86
CA VAL A 266 -15.13 9.22 -17.50
C VAL A 266 -16.43 8.84 -16.78
N ALA A 267 -16.50 9.02 -15.46
CA ALA A 267 -17.72 8.83 -14.67
C ALA A 267 -18.76 9.94 -14.91
N ALA A 268 -18.32 11.07 -15.46
CA ALA A 268 -19.20 11.96 -16.18
C ALA A 268 -19.64 11.26 -17.48
N VAL A 269 -20.86 10.70 -17.49
CA VAL A 269 -21.70 10.83 -18.69
C VAL A 269 -21.54 12.29 -19.14
N PRO A 270 -21.35 12.62 -20.42
CA PRO A 270 -21.22 14.02 -20.83
C PRO A 270 -22.57 14.73 -20.66
N THR A 271 -23.01 14.94 -19.42
CA THR A 271 -23.79 16.08 -19.01
C THR A 271 -22.84 17.26 -19.11
N ALA A 272 -23.29 18.34 -19.74
CA ALA A 272 -22.55 19.59 -19.75
C ALA A 272 -22.04 19.87 -18.33
N ARG A 273 -20.76 20.24 -18.17
CA ARG A 273 -20.17 20.61 -16.86
C ARG A 273 -21.19 21.44 -16.09
N GLU A 274 -21.74 20.89 -15.00
CA GLU A 274 -22.88 21.54 -14.33
C GLU A 274 -22.41 22.71 -13.47
N ALA A 275 -21.16 22.64 -13.00
CA ALA A 275 -20.48 23.71 -12.27
C ALA A 275 -18.97 23.69 -12.55
N LYS A 276 -18.30 24.79 -12.19
CA LYS A 276 -16.85 24.95 -12.26
C LYS A 276 -16.34 25.64 -11.00
N ILE A 277 -15.19 25.23 -10.50
CA ILE A 277 -14.46 25.98 -9.47
C ILE A 277 -13.51 26.94 -10.19
N ILE A 278 -13.71 28.24 -10.03
CA ILE A 278 -12.93 29.30 -10.70
C ILE A 278 -11.59 29.48 -9.99
N SER A 279 -11.60 29.52 -8.67
CA SER A 279 -10.42 29.75 -7.84
C SER A 279 -10.73 29.39 -6.39
N ALA A 280 -9.71 28.99 -5.62
CA ALA A 280 -9.79 28.91 -4.18
C ALA A 280 -8.55 29.51 -3.52
N PHE A 281 -8.70 30.00 -2.30
CA PHE A 281 -7.60 30.57 -1.53
C PHE A 281 -7.85 30.37 -0.03
N VAL A 282 -6.77 30.38 0.74
CA VAL A 282 -6.81 30.36 2.21
C VAL A 282 -6.50 31.76 2.74
N THR A 283 -7.27 32.20 3.72
CA THR A 283 -6.96 33.39 4.54
C THR A 283 -7.00 33.03 6.01
N ILE A 284 -6.39 33.88 6.84
CA ILE A 284 -6.47 33.82 8.29
C ILE A 284 -7.40 34.94 8.73
N GLN A 285 -8.26 34.72 9.73
CA GLN A 285 -9.31 35.67 10.11
C GLN A 285 -8.82 37.10 10.43
N ASN A 286 -7.53 37.29 10.75
CA ASN A 286 -6.90 38.58 11.03
C ASN A 286 -5.68 38.91 10.13
N GLY A 287 -5.50 38.22 9.00
CA GLY A 287 -4.35 38.39 8.12
C GLY A 287 -4.72 38.61 6.65
N ALA A 288 -3.84 39.26 5.90
CA ALA A 288 -3.86 39.19 4.43
C ALA A 288 -3.69 37.72 4.00
N THR A 289 -4.04 37.40 2.74
CA THR A 289 -3.82 36.08 2.11
C THR A 289 -2.45 35.54 2.47
N SER A 290 -2.40 34.62 3.43
CA SER A 290 -1.16 34.23 4.09
C SER A 290 -0.80 32.82 3.65
N SER A 291 0.39 32.68 3.07
CA SER A 291 1.03 31.38 2.86
C SER A 291 1.58 30.78 4.16
N SER A 292 1.49 31.49 5.30
CA SER A 292 2.01 31.07 6.61
C SER A 292 0.92 31.12 7.67
N VAL A 293 0.58 29.97 8.23
CA VAL A 293 -0.45 29.76 9.26
C VAL A 293 0.25 29.49 10.60
N GLY A 294 -0.14 30.24 11.62
CA GLY A 294 0.28 30.06 13.01
C GLY A 294 -0.61 29.06 13.76
N GLN A 295 -0.20 28.72 14.98
CA GLN A 295 -0.96 27.85 15.88
C GLN A 295 -2.11 28.63 16.53
N GLY A 296 -3.29 28.01 16.59
CA GLY A 296 -4.52 28.63 17.09
C GLY A 296 -5.18 29.59 16.09
N ASP A 297 -4.62 29.75 14.88
CA ASP A 297 -5.22 30.59 13.85
C ASP A 297 -6.52 29.98 13.32
N ASP A 298 -7.49 30.85 13.02
CA ASP A 298 -8.71 30.50 12.31
C ASP A 298 -8.45 30.53 10.80
N LEU A 299 -8.46 29.37 10.15
CA LEU A 299 -8.30 29.25 8.70
C LEU A 299 -9.64 29.39 8.01
N ILE A 300 -9.69 30.26 7.00
CA ILE A 300 -10.84 30.46 6.14
C ILE A 300 -10.47 29.99 4.73
N ILE A 301 -11.13 28.95 4.26
CA ILE A 301 -10.95 28.40 2.91
C ILE A 301 -12.11 28.90 2.06
N THR A 302 -11.80 29.82 1.14
CA THR A 302 -12.79 30.45 0.26
C THR A 302 -12.64 29.93 -1.16
N ALA A 303 -13.76 29.60 -1.81
CA ALA A 303 -13.81 29.21 -3.21
C ALA A 303 -14.83 30.04 -3.98
N LYS A 304 -14.41 30.51 -5.15
CA LYS A 304 -15.30 31.08 -6.17
C LYS A 304 -15.68 29.96 -7.13
N ILE A 305 -16.97 29.76 -7.29
CA ILE A 305 -17.55 28.72 -8.13
C ILE A 305 -18.55 29.35 -9.11
N GLU A 306 -18.87 28.63 -10.18
CA GLU A 306 -19.89 29.03 -11.15
C GLU A 306 -20.71 27.81 -11.55
N HIS A 307 -22.02 27.85 -11.32
CA HIS A 307 -22.95 26.87 -11.85
C HIS A 307 -23.28 27.23 -13.30
N LEU A 308 -22.86 26.39 -14.24
CA LEU A 308 -22.99 26.63 -15.68
C LEU A 308 -24.38 26.24 -16.19
N VAL A 309 -25.07 25.37 -15.47
CA VAL A 309 -26.49 25.03 -15.69
C VAL A 309 -27.28 25.30 -14.41
N PRO A 310 -28.59 25.57 -14.49
CA PRO A 310 -29.42 25.65 -13.29
C PRO A 310 -29.32 24.34 -12.49
N SER A 311 -28.79 24.40 -11.28
CA SER A 311 -28.84 23.25 -10.41
C SER A 311 -30.29 23.08 -9.94
N GLU A 312 -30.87 21.89 -10.12
CA GLU A 312 -32.25 21.59 -9.69
C GLU A 312 -32.31 21.04 -8.27
N ALA A 313 -31.18 20.52 -7.79
CA ALA A 313 -31.01 19.94 -6.47
C ALA A 313 -30.04 20.75 -5.60
N PRO A 314 -30.13 20.62 -4.26
CA PRO A 314 -29.11 21.12 -3.36
C PRO A 314 -27.76 20.48 -3.67
N TRP A 315 -26.69 21.23 -3.44
CA TRP A 315 -25.33 20.80 -3.67
C TRP A 315 -24.50 20.93 -2.39
N VAL A 316 -23.31 20.36 -2.43
CA VAL A 316 -22.43 20.24 -1.27
C VAL A 316 -21.07 20.81 -1.63
N TYR A 317 -20.58 21.72 -0.79
CA TYR A 317 -19.20 22.17 -0.83
C TYR A 317 -18.37 21.26 0.06
N ALA A 318 -17.27 20.73 -0.46
CA ALA A 318 -16.40 19.83 0.28
C ALA A 318 -14.95 20.31 0.20
N ILE A 319 -14.23 20.10 1.31
CA ILE A 319 -12.80 20.34 1.39
C ILE A 319 -12.09 19.10 1.92
N GLN A 320 -10.87 18.90 1.46
CA GLN A 320 -9.93 17.93 2.01
C GLN A 320 -8.56 18.60 2.10
N ILE A 321 -7.92 18.49 3.26
CA ILE A 321 -6.58 19.00 3.50
C ILE A 321 -5.64 17.81 3.57
N GLU A 322 -4.54 17.90 2.83
CA GLU A 322 -3.49 16.88 2.77
C GLU A 322 -2.15 17.47 3.16
N ASN A 323 -1.28 16.65 3.73
CA ASN A 323 0.11 17.03 3.94
C ASN A 323 0.92 16.94 2.63
N SER A 324 2.20 17.33 2.66
CA SER A 324 3.12 17.17 1.52
C SER A 324 3.34 15.73 1.08
N LEU A 325 2.90 14.77 1.89
CA LEU A 325 2.86 13.35 1.55
C LEU A 325 1.47 12.94 1.03
N GLY A 326 0.59 13.85 0.59
CA GLY A 326 -0.73 13.50 0.06
C GLY A 326 -1.61 12.68 1.03
N GLN A 327 -1.26 12.61 2.32
CA GLN A 327 -2.07 11.93 3.31
C GLN A 327 -3.18 12.90 3.75
N PRO A 328 -4.46 12.47 3.70
CA PRO A 328 -5.54 13.29 4.21
C PRO A 328 -5.37 13.53 5.71
N VAL A 329 -5.28 14.80 6.11
CA VAL A 329 -5.18 15.20 7.52
C VAL A 329 -6.50 15.75 8.06
N TYR A 330 -7.33 16.31 7.18
CA TYR A 330 -8.65 16.82 7.55
C TYR A 330 -9.58 16.77 6.34
N GLY A 331 -10.89 16.55 6.56
CA GLY A 331 -11.87 16.59 5.48
C GLY A 331 -13.27 16.78 6.01
N THR A 332 -14.02 17.70 5.41
CA THR A 332 -15.40 17.97 5.81
C THR A 332 -16.23 18.45 4.62
N THR A 333 -17.53 18.51 4.82
CA THR A 333 -18.47 18.98 3.80
C THR A 333 -19.50 19.91 4.44
N SER A 334 -20.07 20.83 3.67
CA SER A 334 -21.17 21.70 4.12
C SER A 334 -22.32 20.87 4.70
N ARG A 335 -22.60 19.71 4.10
CA ARG A 335 -23.63 18.77 4.57
C ARG A 335 -23.34 18.19 5.95
N ARG A 336 -22.08 17.78 6.22
CA ARG A 336 -21.68 17.28 7.56
C ARG A 336 -21.82 18.36 8.62
N LEU A 337 -21.69 19.63 8.24
CA LEU A 337 -21.90 20.79 9.10
C LEU A 337 -23.38 21.21 9.21
N GLY A 338 -24.31 20.44 8.63
CA GLY A 338 -25.75 20.74 8.68
C GLY A 338 -26.22 21.78 7.66
N TYR A 339 -25.36 22.20 6.72
CA TYR A 339 -25.70 23.17 5.68
C TYR A 339 -26.01 22.48 4.34
N SER A 340 -27.20 22.75 3.82
CA SER A 340 -27.61 22.36 2.46
C SER A 340 -27.56 23.59 1.56
N LEU A 341 -26.66 23.60 0.57
CA LEU A 341 -26.49 24.78 -0.29
C LEU A 341 -27.60 24.79 -1.33
N LYS A 342 -28.33 25.91 -1.38
CA LYS A 342 -29.52 26.03 -2.22
C LYS A 342 -29.17 25.92 -3.71
N PRO A 343 -30.07 25.34 -4.52
CA PRO A 343 -29.87 25.29 -5.95
C PRO A 343 -29.70 26.68 -6.60
N GLY A 344 -29.14 26.74 -7.80
CA GLY A 344 -29.01 27.99 -8.56
C GLY A 344 -28.15 27.91 -9.82
N ILE A 345 -27.95 29.06 -10.45
CA ILE A 345 -27.13 29.26 -11.65
C ILE A 345 -26.18 30.46 -11.44
N GLY A 346 -25.04 30.46 -12.12
CA GLY A 346 -24.09 31.57 -12.14
C GLY A 346 -23.06 31.54 -11.01
N PRO A 347 -22.28 32.62 -10.86
CA PRO A 347 -21.17 32.68 -9.92
C PRO A 347 -21.64 32.73 -8.47
N ARG A 348 -20.94 32.03 -7.58
CA ARG A 348 -21.12 32.05 -6.13
C ARG A 348 -19.77 31.99 -5.43
N GLU A 349 -19.75 32.51 -4.22
CA GLU A 349 -18.60 32.41 -3.32
C GLU A 349 -19.03 31.69 -2.06
N VAL A 350 -18.23 30.72 -1.64
CA VAL A 350 -18.45 29.93 -0.42
C VAL A 350 -17.17 29.90 0.39
N ALA A 351 -17.33 29.96 1.71
CA ALA A 351 -16.22 29.92 2.64
C ALA A 351 -16.50 28.92 3.76
N LEU A 352 -15.45 28.20 4.16
CA LEU A 352 -15.46 27.31 5.31
C LEU A 352 -14.39 27.77 6.30
N THR A 353 -14.77 27.96 7.56
CA THR A 353 -13.86 28.37 8.63
C THR A 353 -13.54 27.21 9.54
N LEU A 354 -12.25 26.89 9.67
CA LEU A 354 -11.71 26.00 10.69
C LEU A 354 -11.19 26.87 11.82
N LYS A 355 -11.78 26.72 13.01
CA LYS A 355 -11.39 27.50 14.18
C LYS A 355 -10.28 26.82 14.96
N ASP A 356 -9.44 27.63 15.60
CA ASP A 356 -8.46 27.19 16.58
C ASP A 356 -7.57 26.04 16.07
N THR A 357 -6.96 26.25 14.90
CA THR A 357 -6.28 25.15 14.22
C THR A 357 -4.88 24.91 14.78
N HIS A 358 -4.55 23.63 14.95
CA HIS A 358 -3.30 23.18 15.55
C HIS A 358 -2.57 22.22 14.60
N PHE A 359 -2.36 22.62 13.36
CA PHE A 359 -1.62 21.80 12.40
C PHE A 359 -0.14 21.71 12.78
N GLY A 360 0.47 20.53 12.58
CA GLY A 360 1.90 20.36 12.79
C GLY A 360 2.75 21.10 11.75
N THR A 361 4.06 21.10 11.94
CA THR A 361 4.99 21.72 10.98
C THR A 361 4.89 21.09 9.60
N GLY A 362 4.80 21.91 8.55
CA GLY A 362 4.87 21.43 7.17
C GLY A 362 4.07 22.27 6.18
N LYS A 363 4.08 21.81 4.93
CA LYS A 363 3.25 22.36 3.86
C LYS A 363 2.00 21.49 3.69
N TYR A 364 0.86 22.15 3.56
CA TYR A 364 -0.44 21.54 3.40
C TYR A 364 -1.11 22.02 2.12
N PHE A 365 -1.87 21.14 1.50
CA PHE A 365 -2.62 21.40 0.27
C PHE A 365 -4.11 21.22 0.53
N VAL A 366 -4.93 22.10 -0.06
CA VAL A 366 -6.38 22.08 0.09
C VAL A 366 -7.02 21.71 -1.24
N ASN A 367 -7.70 20.57 -1.24
CA ASN A 367 -8.55 20.10 -2.31
C ASN A 367 -9.96 20.64 -2.09
N VAL A 368 -10.58 21.16 -3.14
CA VAL A 368 -11.94 21.72 -3.10
C VAL A 368 -12.83 20.96 -4.08
N SER A 369 -14.03 20.59 -3.65
CA SER A 369 -14.96 19.79 -4.44
C SER A 369 -16.38 20.35 -4.34
N ILE A 370 -17.10 20.27 -5.46
CA ILE A 370 -18.55 20.43 -5.55
C ILE A 370 -19.14 19.03 -5.69
N LEU A 371 -20.03 18.64 -4.79
CA LEU A 371 -20.75 17.37 -4.85
C LEU A 371 -22.24 17.62 -5.05
N ASP A 372 -22.92 16.67 -5.66
CA ASP A 372 -24.37 16.63 -5.65
C ASP A 372 -24.90 16.08 -4.31
N PHE A 373 -26.22 16.07 -4.15
CA PHE A 373 -26.84 15.58 -2.92
C PHE A 373 -26.69 14.06 -2.69
N ALA A 374 -26.39 13.29 -3.75
CA ALA A 374 -26.07 11.87 -3.66
C ALA A 374 -24.60 11.62 -3.27
N GLY A 375 -23.79 12.68 -3.15
CA GLY A 375 -22.36 12.59 -2.84
C GLY A 375 -21.48 12.31 -4.06
N ARG A 376 -22.02 12.44 -5.28
CA ARG A 376 -21.23 12.33 -6.51
C ARG A 376 -20.47 13.63 -6.72
N HIS A 377 -19.22 13.52 -7.16
CA HIS A 377 -18.39 14.67 -7.49
C HIS A 377 -18.89 15.31 -8.80
N VAL A 378 -19.27 16.58 -8.74
CA VAL A 378 -19.68 17.41 -9.87
C VAL A 378 -18.47 18.12 -10.48
N GLU A 379 -17.60 18.66 -9.63
CA GLU A 379 -16.34 19.30 -10.02
C GLU A 379 -15.33 19.17 -8.88
N ASP A 380 -14.08 18.89 -9.23
CA ASP A 380 -12.96 18.82 -8.29
C ASP A 380 -11.84 19.75 -8.73
N LEU A 381 -11.30 20.51 -7.77
CA LEU A 381 -10.09 21.28 -7.92
C LEU A 381 -9.05 20.76 -6.91
N PRO A 382 -8.19 19.80 -7.30
CA PRO A 382 -7.08 19.35 -6.46
C PRO A 382 -6.04 20.45 -6.27
N GLN A 383 -5.42 20.47 -5.10
CA GLN A 383 -4.40 21.43 -4.67
C GLN A 383 -4.80 22.88 -4.99
N ALA A 384 -6.09 23.20 -4.85
CA ALA A 384 -6.67 24.48 -5.22
C ALA A 384 -5.95 25.66 -4.55
N CYS A 385 -5.47 25.44 -3.32
CA CYS A 385 -4.60 26.35 -2.60
C CYS A 385 -3.72 25.60 -1.60
N SER A 386 -2.76 26.29 -0.99
CA SER A 386 -1.84 25.70 0.00
C SER A 386 -1.50 26.69 1.10
N PHE A 387 -1.05 26.17 2.25
CA PHE A 387 -0.53 26.96 3.36
C PHE A 387 0.65 26.23 4.00
N ASN A 388 1.51 26.97 4.70
CA ASN A 388 2.66 26.43 5.43
C ASN A 388 2.51 26.73 6.92
N VAL A 389 2.95 25.79 7.75
CA VAL A 389 3.05 25.95 9.19
C VAL A 389 4.53 25.93 9.57
N ALA A 390 4.96 26.91 10.35
CA ALA A 390 6.37 27.10 10.72
C ALA A 390 6.97 25.89 11.45
N SER A 391 8.28 25.72 11.33
CA SER A 391 9.04 24.66 12.00
C SER A 391 9.15 24.86 13.50
N ASN A 392 8.87 23.81 14.28
CA ASN A 392 9.13 23.76 15.72
C ASN A 392 10.28 22.78 16.03
N PRO A 393 11.39 23.21 16.66
CA PRO A 393 12.49 22.32 17.01
C PRO A 393 12.17 21.32 18.14
N LEU A 394 11.10 21.54 18.91
CA LEU A 394 10.74 20.73 20.08
C LEU A 394 9.74 19.60 19.76
N ALA A 395 9.11 19.61 18.58
CA ALA A 395 8.05 18.66 18.24
C ALA A 395 7.91 18.43 16.73
N THR A 396 7.49 17.22 16.34
CA THR A 396 7.17 16.86 14.95
C THR A 396 5.86 16.09 14.89
N GLY A 397 5.02 16.31 13.88
CA GLY A 397 3.76 15.58 13.73
C GLY A 397 2.78 16.26 12.79
N VAL A 398 1.55 15.72 12.73
CA VAL A 398 0.44 16.30 11.95
C VAL A 398 -0.39 17.31 12.75
N THR A 399 -0.26 17.29 14.08
CA THR A 399 -0.84 18.26 15.01
C THR A 399 0.27 18.92 15.83
N TYR A 400 0.05 20.17 16.24
CA TYR A 400 0.89 20.86 17.20
C TYR A 400 0.39 20.62 18.62
N SER A 401 1.31 20.35 19.53
CA SER A 401 1.04 20.29 20.96
C SER A 401 2.27 20.81 21.68
N GLU A 402 2.08 21.64 22.69
CA GLU A 402 3.18 22.19 23.49
C GLU A 402 3.61 21.15 24.52
N PRO A 403 4.82 20.56 24.42
CA PRO A 403 5.27 19.58 25.38
C PRO A 403 5.67 20.29 26.69
N THR A 404 5.26 19.72 27.83
CA THR A 404 5.80 20.09 29.14
C THR A 404 6.51 18.89 29.76
N PHE A 405 7.58 19.14 30.50
CA PHE A 405 8.34 18.11 31.19
C PHE A 405 8.48 18.50 32.66
N ALA A 406 8.19 17.56 33.55
CA ALA A 406 8.45 17.67 34.97
C ALA A 406 9.15 16.39 35.45
N ASP A 407 10.33 16.53 36.04
CA ASP A 407 10.96 15.46 36.80
C ASP A 407 10.29 15.40 38.17
N LEU A 408 9.46 14.37 38.37
CA LEU A 408 8.70 14.17 39.61
C LEU A 408 9.57 13.57 40.73
N GLY A 409 10.86 13.33 40.49
CA GLY A 409 11.77 12.70 41.43
C GLY A 409 11.46 11.22 41.68
N PRO A 410 12.16 10.57 42.63
CA PRO A 410 11.93 9.17 42.97
C PRO A 410 10.54 8.97 43.61
N SER A 411 9.77 8.03 43.05
CA SER A 411 8.50 7.59 43.62
C SER A 411 8.74 6.91 44.98
N LYS A 412 8.04 7.36 46.03
CA LYS A 412 8.00 6.65 47.31
C LYS A 412 6.91 5.58 47.22
N TYR A 413 7.31 4.31 47.29
CA TYR A 413 6.40 3.17 47.47
C TYR A 413 5.57 3.30 48.74
#